data_AF-A4VQZ3-F1
#
_entry.id   AF-A4VQZ3-F1
#
_cell.length_a   1.000
_cell.length_b   1.000
_cell.length_c   1.000
_cell.angle_alpha   90.00
_cell.angle_beta   90.00
_cell.angle_gamma   90.00
#
_symmetry.space_group_name_H-M   'P 1'
#
loop_
_entity.id
_entity.type
_entity.pdbx_description
1 polymer ?
#
loop_
_entity_poly.entity_id
_entity_poly.type
_entity_poly.pdbx_seq_one_letter_code
_entity_poly.pdbx_strand_id
1 'polypeptide(L)' 'MMPSPDAGLPEGYIMSTRKKRPNKAKRLVAQPLFRQRQETPKKGKGSYRREASQSTNWEASVLLTA' A
#
# COMPACT_ATOMS: atom_id res chain seq x y z
N MET A 1 -33.63 44.09 23.25
CA MET A 1 -34.34 43.00 23.95
C MET A 1 -33.57 41.72 23.63
N MET A 2 -32.77 41.19 24.57
CA MET A 2 -31.99 39.98 24.31
C MET A 2 -32.88 38.73 24.39
N PRO A 3 -32.70 37.72 23.53
CA PRO A 3 -33.43 36.46 23.64
C PRO A 3 -32.93 35.65 24.86
N SER A 4 -33.88 35.08 25.61
CA SER A 4 -33.66 34.31 26.84
C SER A 4 -32.87 33.01 26.63
N PRO A 5 -32.07 32.56 27.61
CA PRO A 5 -31.13 31.44 27.46
C PRO A 5 -31.73 30.03 27.60
N ASP A 6 -33.03 29.87 27.81
CA ASP A 6 -33.67 28.58 28.15
C ASP A 6 -34.14 27.72 26.96
N ALA A 7 -33.74 28.06 25.73
CA ALA A 7 -34.03 27.22 24.57
C ALA A 7 -33.04 26.05 24.51
N GLY A 8 -33.43 24.90 25.08
CA GLY A 8 -32.76 23.61 24.84
C GLY A 8 -32.56 23.35 23.34
N LEU A 9 -31.42 22.75 22.99
CA LEU A 9 -30.99 22.51 21.61
C LEU A 9 -32.11 21.87 20.77
N PRO A 10 -32.34 22.31 19.52
CA PRO A 10 -33.43 21.79 18.70
C PRO A 10 -33.24 20.30 18.40
N GLU A 11 -34.31 19.53 18.62
CA GLU A 11 -34.44 18.12 18.21
C GLU A 11 -34.03 17.97 16.74
N GLY A 12 -32.90 17.31 16.49
CA GLY A 12 -32.32 17.14 15.16
C GLY A 12 -30.93 17.75 14.94
N TYR A 13 -30.34 18.44 15.91
CA TYR A 13 -28.94 18.88 15.80
C TYR A 13 -27.99 17.68 15.95
N ILE A 14 -27.71 17.00 14.84
CA ILE A 14 -26.60 16.05 14.77
C ILE A 14 -25.28 16.83 14.75
N MET A 15 -24.57 16.82 15.89
CA MET A 15 -23.21 17.29 15.97
C MET A 15 -22.39 16.54 14.91
N SER A 16 -21.87 17.22 13.88
CA SER A 16 -21.03 16.59 12.87
C SER A 16 -19.81 15.99 13.57
N THR A 17 -19.80 14.69 13.79
CA THR A 17 -18.71 14.05 14.53
C THR A 17 -17.42 14.32 13.77
N ARG A 18 -16.43 14.91 14.44
CA ARG A 18 -15.11 15.17 13.82
C ARG A 18 -14.63 13.88 13.17
N LYS A 19 -14.37 13.92 11.86
CA LYS A 19 -13.92 12.75 11.10
C LYS A 19 -12.72 12.14 11.81
N LYS A 20 -12.90 10.95 12.40
CA LYS A 20 -11.84 10.26 13.15
C LYS A 20 -10.69 10.01 12.17
N ARG A 21 -9.57 10.69 12.39
CA ARG A 21 -8.37 10.45 11.58
C ARG A 21 -7.85 9.04 11.89
N PRO A 22 -7.38 8.29 10.89
CA PRO A 22 -6.73 7.01 11.15
C PRO A 22 -5.57 7.21 12.12
N ASN A 23 -5.40 6.28 13.05
CA ASN A 23 -4.29 6.34 14.01
C ASN A 23 -2.94 6.27 13.28
N LYS A 24 -1.86 6.62 13.99
CA LYS A 24 -0.51 6.69 13.40
C LYS A 24 -0.11 5.39 12.69
N ALA A 25 -0.39 4.23 13.29
CA ALA A 25 -0.08 2.93 12.71
C ALA A 25 -0.82 2.68 11.38
N LYS A 26 -2.15 2.91 11.33
CA LYS A 26 -2.94 2.76 10.11
C LYS A 26 -2.49 3.72 9.01
N ARG A 27 -2.06 4.93 9.38
CA ARG A 27 -1.47 5.89 8.44
C ARG A 27 -0.13 5.41 7.88
N LEU A 28 0.72 4.78 8.70
CA LEU A 28 2.00 4.24 8.25
C LEU A 28 1.80 3.07 7.27
N VAL A 29 0.96 2.09 7.61
CA VAL A 29 0.70 0.92 6.74
C VAL A 29 0.11 1.33 5.38
N ALA A 30 -0.68 2.40 5.33
CA ALA A 30 -1.24 2.92 4.08
C ALA A 30 -0.21 3.67 3.18
N GLN A 31 1.01 3.92 3.66
CA GLN A 31 2.05 4.55 2.85
C GLN A 31 2.54 3.60 1.74
N PRO A 32 2.93 4.12 0.56
CA PRO A 32 3.51 3.30 -0.52
C PRO A 32 4.74 2.49 -0.07
N LEU A 33 5.44 2.96 0.96
CA LEU A 33 6.58 2.28 1.57
C LEU A 33 6.24 0.84 2.00
N PHE A 34 5.03 0.62 2.52
CA PHE A 34 4.55 -0.67 3.03
C PHE A 34 3.59 -1.37 2.06
N ARG A 35 3.58 -1.00 0.77
CA ARG A 35 2.78 -1.73 -0.23
C ARG A 35 3.23 -3.18 -0.35
N GLN A 36 2.28 -4.08 -0.62
CA GLN A 36 2.61 -5.46 -0.94
C GLN A 36 3.53 -5.52 -2.16
N ARG A 37 4.61 -6.29 -2.03
CA ARG A 37 5.55 -6.55 -3.13
C ARG A 37 5.26 -7.94 -3.69
N GLN A 38 5.20 -8.04 -5.01
CA GLN A 38 5.09 -9.31 -5.71
C GLN A 38 6.44 -9.59 -6.38
N GLU A 39 7.04 -10.73 -6.07
CA GLU A 39 8.27 -11.17 -6.73
C GLU A 39 7.95 -11.66 -8.14
N THR A 40 8.87 -11.46 -9.09
CA THR A 40 8.69 -11.95 -10.45
C THR A 40 8.97 -13.45 -10.49
N PRO A 41 7.99 -14.28 -10.93
CA PRO A 41 8.18 -15.72 -10.95
C PRO A 41 9.24 -16.11 -11.98
N LYS A 42 10.10 -17.07 -11.64
CA LYS A 42 11.13 -17.60 -12.54
C LYS A 42 10.56 -18.48 -13.67
N LYS A 43 9.39 -19.07 -13.45
CA LYS A 43 8.71 -19.96 -14.41
C LYS A 43 7.19 -19.80 -14.27
N GLY A 44 6.46 -19.92 -15.37
CA GLY A 44 5.00 -19.86 -15.41
C GLY A 44 4.44 -18.51 -15.89
N LYS A 45 3.27 -18.10 -15.40
CA LYS A 45 2.62 -16.86 -15.84
C LYS A 45 3.44 -15.64 -15.44
N GLY A 46 3.72 -14.76 -16.41
CA GLY A 46 4.52 -13.56 -16.17
C GLY A 46 6.02 -13.81 -16.01
N SER A 47 6.51 -15.02 -16.28
CA SER A 47 7.95 -15.33 -16.26
C SER A 47 8.65 -15.07 -17.59
N TYR A 48 7.92 -14.77 -18.67
CA TYR A 48 8.52 -14.49 -19.97
C TYR A 48 9.35 -13.20 -19.92
N ARG A 49 10.60 -13.29 -20.40
CA ARG A 49 11.53 -12.17 -20.53
C ARG A 49 11.86 -11.99 -22.00
N ARG A 50 11.64 -10.80 -22.54
CA ARG A 50 11.99 -10.49 -23.94
C ARG A 50 13.50 -10.61 -24.16
N GLU A 51 14.27 -10.07 -23.22
CA GLU A 51 15.74 -10.11 -23.22
C GLU A 51 16.21 -11.17 -22.20
N ALA A 52 16.02 -12.46 -22.47
CA ALA A 52 16.24 -13.50 -21.46
C ALA A 52 17.70 -13.64 -21.00
N SER A 53 18.66 -13.14 -21.77
CA SER A 53 20.05 -12.96 -21.36
C SER A 53 20.78 -12.30 -22.52
N GLN A 54 21.23 -11.06 -22.38
CA GLN A 54 22.32 -10.61 -23.23
C GLN A 54 23.53 -11.51 -22.94
N SER A 55 24.27 -11.81 -23.99
CA SER A 55 25.46 -12.65 -24.15
C SER A 55 26.58 -12.42 -23.11
N THR A 56 26.34 -12.60 -21.82
CA THR A 56 27.32 -12.43 -20.73
C THR A 56 27.48 -13.69 -19.89
N ASN A 57 26.84 -14.80 -20.25
CA ASN A 57 26.88 -16.06 -19.49
C ASN A 57 27.64 -17.18 -20.21
N TRP A 58 28.51 -16.85 -21.17
CA TRP A 58 29.35 -17.83 -21.87
C TRP A 58 30.54 -18.30 -21.01
N GLU A 59 30.89 -17.59 -19.93
CA GLU A 59 32.05 -17.91 -19.08
C GLU A 59 31.74 -18.83 -17.87
N ALA A 60 30.48 -19.21 -17.64
CA ALA A 60 30.08 -19.91 -16.41
C ALA A 60 29.69 -21.40 -16.62
N SER A 61 30.28 -22.08 -17.61
CA SER A 61 30.20 -23.54 -17.71
C SER A 61 31.57 -24.16 -17.42
N VAL A 62 31.89 -24.34 -16.13
CA VAL A 62 33.03 -25.17 -15.72
C VAL A 62 32.60 -26.63 -15.86
N LEU A 63 33.13 -27.32 -16.88
CA LEU A 63 33.07 -28.77 -16.96
C LEU A 63 34.06 -29.34 -15.93
N LEU A 64 33.54 -29.91 -14.85
CA LEU A 64 34.35 -30.72 -13.92
C LEU A 64 34.54 -32.10 -14.56
N THR A 65 35.75 -32.37 -15.06
CA THR A 65 36.19 -33.73 -15.41
C THR A 65 36.61 -34.49 -14.15
N ALA A 66 36.18 -35.75 -14.06
CA ALA A 66 36.33 -36.68 -12.94
C ALA A 66 37.77 -36.96 -12.51
#